data_AF-A0A6T8HH26-F1
#
_entry.id   AF-A0A6T8HH26-F1
#
_cell.length_a   1.000
_cell.length_b   1.000
_cell.length_c   1.000
_cell.angle_alpha   90.00
_cell.angle_beta   90.00
_cell.angle_gamma   90.00
#
_symmetry.space_group_name_H-M   'P 1'
#
loop_
_entity.id
_entity.type
_entity.pdbx_description
1 polymer ?
#
loop_
_entity_poly.entity_id
_entity_poly.type
_entity_poly.pdbx_seq_one_letter_code
_entity_poly.pdbx_strand_id
1 'polypeptide(L)'
;TINWFHIHEVNKTANEEQRPTITIWSNTNLHDYDNTLERLLSLPHPVAMIGIHLCKQLSPSFCGLVNGLGPQKCLYACLAPCCLPRAVTTQKRNNDPNKLFTVFIPVEESAEERRRRRDYLQRRRGGSCFFCSDDNHRLRDCPALKDLPDNIRAVKLQESRQQSETSAAPCWNCLQYGHYKANCPTTTDTNRSKPPSQQPRAMNLDVTNVLKSPKPFLAYCQILAAQGFQNREVKVIETDLENKVKMHQEGNWNGERKSIYLITV
;
A
#
# COMPACT_ATOMS: atom_id res chain seq x y z
N THR A 1 -19.19 -3.40 6.54
CA THR A 1 -19.27 -2.07 5.88
C THR A 1 -18.95 -1.05 6.95
N ILE A 2 -18.05 -0.10 6.72
CA ILE A 2 -17.73 0.90 7.74
C ILE A 2 -18.94 1.80 7.94
N ASN A 3 -19.45 1.92 9.17
CA ASN A 3 -20.61 2.75 9.46
C ASN A 3 -20.21 4.23 9.62
N TRP A 4 -20.24 4.94 8.50
CA TRP A 4 -19.96 6.37 8.44
C TRP A 4 -21.12 7.27 8.88
N PHE A 5 -22.17 6.71 9.51
CA PHE A 5 -23.37 7.47 9.91
C PHE A 5 -23.01 8.76 10.64
N HIS A 6 -22.02 8.73 11.53
CA HIS A 6 -21.60 9.91 12.27
C HIS A 6 -21.15 11.07 11.36
N ILE A 7 -20.45 10.81 10.25
CA ILE A 7 -20.07 11.88 9.31
C ILE A 7 -21.29 12.39 8.55
N HIS A 8 -22.20 11.50 8.15
CA HIS A 8 -23.45 11.90 7.51
C HIS A 8 -24.33 12.74 8.44
N GLU A 9 -24.46 12.36 9.71
CA GLU A 9 -25.17 13.13 10.74
C GLU A 9 -24.51 14.47 11.00
N VAL A 10 -23.17 14.50 11.17
CA VAL A 10 -22.41 15.74 11.35
C VAL A 10 -22.55 16.64 10.12
N ASN A 11 -22.69 16.12 8.91
CA ASN A 11 -22.92 16.95 7.73
C ASN A 11 -24.30 17.61 7.70
N LYS A 12 -25.32 17.11 8.44
CA LYS A 12 -26.67 17.71 8.45
C LYS A 12 -26.67 19.12 9.04
N THR A 13 -25.86 19.37 10.07
CA THR A 13 -25.75 20.67 10.74
C THR A 13 -24.63 21.55 10.19
N ALA A 14 -23.89 21.10 9.16
CA ALA A 14 -22.70 21.80 8.67
C ALA A 14 -23.01 23.23 8.18
N ASN A 15 -24.13 23.42 7.47
CA ASN A 15 -24.52 24.72 6.94
C ASN A 15 -24.94 25.70 8.06
N GLU A 16 -25.69 25.20 9.05
CA GLU A 16 -26.11 25.99 10.22
C GLU A 16 -24.91 26.44 11.06
N GLU A 17 -23.93 25.55 11.22
CA GLU A 17 -22.66 25.81 11.92
C GLU A 17 -21.64 26.60 11.07
N GLN A 18 -21.98 26.98 9.83
CA GLN A 18 -21.08 27.67 8.89
C GLN A 18 -19.73 26.96 8.68
N ARG A 19 -19.74 25.64 8.64
CA ARG A 19 -18.53 24.83 8.38
C ARG A 19 -18.64 24.01 7.09
N PRO A 20 -17.51 23.60 6.49
CA PRO A 20 -17.52 22.79 5.29
C PRO A 20 -18.16 21.42 5.56
N THR A 21 -18.87 20.89 4.56
CA THR A 21 -19.30 19.49 4.58
C THR A 21 -18.11 18.56 4.36
N ILE A 22 -18.06 17.47 5.12
CA ILE A 22 -17.04 16.43 4.99
C ILE A 22 -17.42 15.53 3.82
N THR A 23 -16.59 15.49 2.78
CA THR A 23 -16.79 14.58 1.64
C THR A 23 -16.19 13.23 1.94
N ILE A 24 -16.99 12.16 1.88
CA ILE A 24 -16.51 10.79 2.05
C ILE A 24 -16.15 10.21 0.69
N TRP A 25 -14.91 9.78 0.54
CA TRP A 25 -14.48 9.08 -0.66
C TRP A 25 -14.90 7.61 -0.62
N SER A 26 -15.88 7.25 -1.45
CA SER A 26 -16.27 5.84 -1.63
C SER A 26 -15.12 5.02 -2.23
N ASN A 27 -15.14 3.71 -1.96
CA ASN A 27 -14.21 2.70 -2.50
C ASN A 27 -12.72 3.04 -2.31
N THR A 28 -12.37 3.81 -1.28
CA THR A 28 -10.99 4.19 -1.01
C THR A 28 -10.37 3.24 0.00
N ASN A 29 -9.25 2.63 -0.37
CA ASN A 29 -8.48 1.74 0.48
C ASN A 29 -7.04 2.24 0.55
N LEU A 30 -6.55 2.57 1.74
CA LEU A 30 -5.18 3.08 1.93
C LEU A 30 -4.09 2.06 1.62
N HIS A 31 -4.44 0.77 1.52
CA HIS A 31 -3.53 -0.25 1.00
C HIS A 31 -3.38 -0.18 -0.52
N ASP A 32 -4.31 0.47 -1.23
CA ASP A 32 -4.21 0.78 -2.64
C ASP A 32 -3.51 2.12 -2.84
N TYR A 33 -2.19 2.09 -2.59
CA TYR A 33 -1.33 3.27 -2.57
C TYR A 33 -1.43 4.09 -3.85
N ASP A 34 -1.33 3.45 -5.02
CA ASP A 34 -1.27 4.16 -6.31
C ASP A 34 -2.59 4.88 -6.61
N ASN A 35 -3.72 4.18 -6.48
CA ASN A 35 -5.03 4.77 -6.76
C ASN A 35 -5.35 5.90 -5.76
N THR A 36 -5.00 5.73 -4.50
CA THR A 36 -5.20 6.78 -3.48
C THR A 36 -4.31 8.00 -3.76
N LEU A 37 -3.03 7.77 -4.06
CA LEU A 37 -2.07 8.84 -4.36
C LEU A 37 -2.46 9.61 -5.62
N GLU A 38 -2.87 8.91 -6.69
CA GLU A 38 -3.33 9.53 -7.93
C GLU A 38 -4.56 10.41 -7.70
N ARG A 39 -5.53 9.91 -6.93
CA ARG A 39 -6.70 10.70 -6.54
C ARG A 39 -6.33 11.94 -5.73
N LEU A 40 -5.40 11.84 -4.79
CA LEU A 40 -4.90 12.99 -4.02
C LEU A 40 -4.14 14.00 -4.90
N LEU A 41 -3.32 13.53 -5.84
CA LEU A 41 -2.59 14.38 -6.79
C LEU A 41 -3.54 15.11 -7.75
N SER A 42 -4.66 14.47 -8.12
CA SER A 42 -5.66 15.05 -9.04
C SER A 42 -6.47 16.21 -8.45
N LEU A 43 -6.43 16.40 -7.12
CA LEU A 43 -7.09 17.55 -6.51
C LEU A 43 -6.49 18.85 -7.06
N PRO A 44 -7.27 19.92 -7.28
CA PRO A 44 -6.74 21.17 -7.83
C PRO A 44 -5.84 21.92 -6.83
N HIS A 45 -6.07 21.75 -5.53
CA HIS A 45 -5.39 22.48 -4.47
C HIS A 45 -4.39 21.61 -3.71
N PRO A 46 -3.42 22.21 -3.00
CA PRO A 46 -2.68 21.53 -1.95
C PRO A 46 -3.61 21.03 -0.84
N VAL A 47 -3.13 20.08 -0.05
CA VAL A 47 -3.88 19.46 1.04
C VAL A 47 -3.14 19.50 2.35
N ALA A 48 -3.91 19.57 3.44
CA ALA A 48 -3.50 19.19 4.77
C ALA A 48 -4.11 17.81 5.09
N MET A 49 -3.27 16.87 5.53
CA MET A 49 -3.68 15.49 5.80
C MET A 49 -3.66 15.20 7.30
N ILE A 50 -4.73 14.60 7.82
CA ILE A 50 -4.83 14.21 9.23
C ILE A 50 -5.21 12.74 9.31
N GLY A 51 -4.31 11.89 9.78
CA GLY A 51 -4.53 10.47 10.00
C GLY A 51 -4.85 10.19 11.46
N ILE A 52 -6.07 9.74 11.76
CA ILE A 52 -6.52 9.40 13.12
C ILE A 52 -6.90 7.92 13.18
N HIS A 53 -6.54 7.24 14.27
CA HIS A 53 -6.81 5.82 14.48
C HIS A 53 -6.26 4.92 13.36
N LEU A 54 -5.11 5.28 12.77
CA LEU A 54 -4.46 4.51 11.71
C LEU A 54 -3.71 3.29 12.26
N CYS A 55 -4.46 2.27 12.68
CA CYS A 55 -3.91 1.09 13.33
C CYS A 55 -3.22 0.14 12.31
N LYS A 56 -2.30 -0.71 12.79
CA LYS A 56 -1.57 -1.73 11.99
C LYS A 56 -0.67 -1.09 10.91
N GLN A 57 -0.92 -1.38 9.63
CA GLN A 57 -0.12 -0.89 8.50
C GLN A 57 -0.59 0.47 7.96
N LEU A 58 -1.64 1.05 8.55
CA LEU A 58 -2.21 2.30 8.04
C LEU A 58 -1.38 3.54 8.36
N SER A 59 -0.71 3.57 9.53
CA SER A 59 0.22 4.66 9.84
C SER A 59 1.41 4.71 8.85
N PRO A 60 2.08 3.58 8.56
CA PRO A 60 3.08 3.51 7.48
C PRO A 60 2.54 3.92 6.10
N SER A 61 1.33 3.47 5.74
CA SER A 61 0.69 3.88 4.48
C SER A 61 0.42 5.39 4.43
N PHE A 62 0.03 6.01 5.55
CA PHE A 62 -0.15 7.46 5.65
C PHE A 62 1.17 8.21 5.43
N CYS A 63 2.25 7.80 6.09
CA CYS A 63 3.58 8.35 5.85
C CYS A 63 3.96 8.23 4.37
N GLY A 64 3.70 7.07 3.77
CA GLY A 64 3.93 6.84 2.35
C GLY A 64 3.17 7.80 1.45
N LEU A 65 1.87 8.03 1.70
CA LEU A 65 1.07 8.98 0.92
C LEU A 65 1.57 10.41 1.07
N VAL A 66 1.93 10.83 2.29
CA VAL A 66 2.51 12.16 2.55
C VAL A 66 3.85 12.35 1.82
N ASN A 67 4.69 11.31 1.78
CA ASN A 67 5.93 11.30 1.02
C ASN A 67 5.65 11.38 -0.48
N GLY A 68 4.73 10.56 -0.99
CA GLY A 68 4.38 10.51 -2.42
C GLY A 68 3.73 11.78 -2.96
N LEU A 69 3.06 12.56 -2.10
CA LEU A 69 2.53 13.88 -2.44
C LEU A 69 3.62 14.97 -2.46
N GLY A 70 4.68 14.79 -1.68
CA GLY A 70 5.73 15.80 -1.54
C GLY A 70 5.28 17.07 -0.81
N PRO A 71 6.23 17.98 -0.51
CA PRO A 71 5.99 19.18 0.29
C PRO A 71 5.09 20.21 -0.41
N GLN A 72 5.07 20.23 -1.74
CA GLN A 72 4.25 21.18 -2.51
C GLN A 72 2.77 20.81 -2.51
N LYS A 73 2.44 19.51 -2.52
CA LYS A 73 1.05 19.05 -2.58
C LYS A 73 0.45 18.80 -1.22
N CYS A 74 1.23 18.32 -0.26
CA CYS A 74 0.78 18.14 1.12
C CYS A 74 1.47 19.19 2.00
N LEU A 75 0.81 20.28 2.35
CA LEU A 75 1.44 21.37 3.10
C LEU A 75 1.59 21.02 4.59
N TYR A 76 0.64 20.25 5.11
CA TYR A 76 0.59 19.85 6.51
C TYR A 76 0.22 18.38 6.65
N ALA A 77 0.84 17.68 7.59
CA ALA A 77 0.50 16.32 7.93
C ALA A 77 0.46 16.15 9.46
N CYS A 78 -0.62 15.56 9.96
CA CYS A 78 -0.76 15.16 11.36
C CYS A 78 -1.12 13.68 11.43
N LEU A 79 -0.42 12.94 12.28
CA LEU A 79 -0.65 11.51 12.49
C LEU A 79 -0.84 11.22 13.98
N ALA A 80 -2.00 10.69 14.33
CA ALA A 80 -2.35 10.25 15.67
C ALA A 80 -2.55 8.71 15.69
N PRO A 81 -1.47 7.93 15.86
CA PRO A 81 -1.56 6.47 15.81
C PRO A 81 -2.20 5.89 17.08
N CYS A 82 -3.29 5.13 16.90
CA CYS A 82 -4.00 4.39 17.97
C CYS A 82 -3.29 3.14 18.48
N CYS A 83 -2.44 2.52 17.64
CA CYS A 83 -1.92 1.18 17.86
C CYS A 83 -0.51 1.05 17.29
N LEU A 84 0.32 0.27 17.98
CA LEU A 84 1.58 -0.20 17.43
C LEU A 84 1.34 -1.11 16.21
N PRO A 85 2.21 -1.05 15.18
CA PRO A 85 2.09 -1.91 14.01
C PRO A 85 2.32 -3.38 14.40
N ARG A 86 1.78 -4.30 13.57
CA ARG A 86 1.90 -5.74 13.83
C ARG A 86 3.36 -6.18 13.95
N ALA A 87 4.26 -5.58 13.16
CA ALA A 87 5.71 -5.87 13.23
C ALA A 87 6.27 -5.65 14.65
N VAL A 88 5.80 -4.62 15.35
CA VAL A 88 6.18 -4.36 16.74
C VAL A 88 5.50 -5.35 17.68
N THR A 89 4.18 -5.51 17.59
CA THR A 89 3.45 -6.33 18.58
C THR A 89 3.77 -7.83 18.49
N THR A 90 4.23 -8.33 17.34
CA THR A 90 4.66 -9.72 17.18
C THR A 90 5.98 -10.05 17.88
N GLN A 91 6.78 -9.05 18.28
CA GLN A 91 8.03 -9.26 19.01
C GLN A 91 7.82 -10.04 20.31
N LYS A 92 6.68 -9.84 21.00
CA LYS A 92 6.36 -10.53 22.26
C LYS A 92 6.30 -12.06 22.14
N ARG A 93 6.06 -12.59 20.94
CA ARG A 93 5.92 -14.02 20.68
C ARG A 93 7.17 -14.65 20.09
N ASN A 94 8.21 -13.85 19.86
CA ASN A 94 9.40 -14.31 19.18
C ASN A 94 10.59 -14.31 20.12
N ASN A 95 11.23 -15.47 20.25
CA ASN A 95 12.37 -15.65 21.14
C ASN A 95 13.70 -15.50 20.41
N ASP A 96 13.71 -15.30 19.08
CA ASP A 96 14.95 -15.09 18.32
C ASP A 96 15.50 -13.68 18.58
N PRO A 97 16.63 -13.53 19.31
CA PRO A 97 17.20 -12.23 19.64
C PRO A 97 17.80 -11.53 18.41
N ASN A 98 18.09 -12.26 17.33
CA ASN A 98 18.71 -11.73 16.12
C ASN A 98 17.67 -11.33 15.06
N LYS A 99 16.39 -11.58 15.31
CA LYS A 99 15.35 -11.25 14.35
C LYS A 99 15.11 -9.74 14.27
N LEU A 100 15.35 -9.19 13.10
CA LEU A 100 14.97 -7.82 12.76
C LEU A 100 13.47 -7.71 12.49
N PHE A 101 12.86 -6.68 13.04
CA PHE A 101 11.48 -6.32 12.78
C PHE A 101 11.44 -4.99 12.07
N THR A 102 10.90 -4.98 10.86
CA THR A 102 10.83 -3.78 10.03
C THR A 102 9.41 -3.39 9.67
N VAL A 103 9.23 -2.10 9.42
CA VAL A 103 8.02 -1.51 8.85
C VAL A 103 8.35 -0.86 7.51
N PHE A 104 7.56 -1.16 6.49
CA PHE A 104 7.78 -0.66 5.13
C PHE A 104 7.01 0.65 4.94
N ILE A 105 7.71 1.71 4.54
CA ILE A 105 7.11 3.00 4.21
C ILE A 105 7.46 3.36 2.77
N PRO A 106 6.46 3.53 1.88
CA PRO A 106 6.69 4.08 0.55
C PRO A 106 7.43 5.42 0.62
N VAL A 107 8.43 5.59 -0.23
CA VAL A 107 9.16 6.84 -0.40
C VAL A 107 8.61 7.60 -1.60
N GLU A 108 8.99 8.86 -1.71
CA GLU A 108 8.72 9.66 -2.90
C GLU A 108 9.31 8.97 -4.14
N GLU A 109 8.50 8.89 -5.18
CA GLU A 109 8.85 8.38 -6.50
C GLU A 109 8.48 9.45 -7.52
N SER A 110 9.35 9.67 -8.52
CA SER A 110 9.04 10.54 -9.64
C SER A 110 7.82 10.01 -10.42
N ALA A 111 7.13 10.91 -11.13
CA ALA A 111 6.00 10.54 -11.98
C ALA A 111 6.39 9.47 -13.02
N GLU A 112 7.62 9.54 -13.54
CA GLU A 112 8.13 8.60 -14.52
C GLU A 112 8.41 7.21 -13.92
N GLU A 113 9.08 7.14 -12.77
CA GLU A 113 9.30 5.87 -12.06
C GLU A 113 7.98 5.20 -11.70
N ARG A 114 7.01 5.98 -11.20
CA ARG A 114 5.67 5.50 -10.87
C ARG A 114 4.93 4.96 -12.10
N ARG A 115 5.02 5.67 -13.24
CA ARG A 115 4.42 5.24 -14.51
C ARG A 115 5.02 3.92 -14.97
N ARG A 116 6.35 3.80 -15.01
CA ARG A 116 7.06 2.56 -15.36
C ARG A 116 6.67 1.41 -14.45
N ARG A 117 6.54 1.67 -13.15
CA ARG A 117 6.12 0.69 -12.15
C ARG A 117 4.68 0.21 -12.35
N ARG A 118 3.74 1.13 -12.62
CA ARG A 118 2.35 0.75 -12.88
C ARG A 118 2.23 -0.05 -14.17
N ASP A 119 2.89 0.39 -15.24
CA ASP A 119 2.98 -0.36 -16.50
C ASP A 119 3.57 -1.77 -16.26
N TYR A 120 4.63 -1.87 -15.45
CA TYR A 120 5.18 -3.16 -15.02
C TYR A 120 4.13 -4.04 -14.32
N LEU A 121 3.43 -3.49 -13.33
CA LEU A 121 2.42 -4.21 -12.55
C LEU A 121 1.21 -4.61 -13.41
N GLN A 122 0.80 -3.76 -14.34
CA GLN A 122 -0.30 -4.03 -15.27
C GLN A 122 0.05 -5.18 -16.21
N ARG A 123 1.24 -5.12 -16.85
CA ARG A 123 1.76 -6.23 -17.68
C ARG A 123 1.88 -7.54 -16.89
N ARG A 124 2.23 -7.47 -15.61
CA ARG A 124 2.37 -8.63 -14.72
C ARG A 124 1.05 -9.18 -14.17
N ARG A 125 0.03 -8.35 -13.96
CA ARG A 125 -1.28 -8.79 -13.43
C ARG A 125 -2.08 -9.62 -14.42
N GLY A 126 -1.66 -9.66 -15.68
CA GLY A 126 -2.16 -10.55 -16.71
C GLY A 126 -2.84 -9.75 -17.80
N GLY A 127 -2.23 -9.77 -18.98
CA GLY A 127 -2.97 -9.58 -20.21
C GLY A 127 -3.85 -10.79 -20.47
N SER A 128 -4.77 -10.61 -21.42
CA SER A 128 -5.55 -11.63 -22.11
C SER A 128 -4.98 -13.05 -22.08
N CYS A 129 -5.84 -14.03 -21.88
CA CYS A 129 -5.53 -15.45 -22.01
C CYS A 129 -4.73 -15.72 -23.30
N PHE A 130 -3.52 -16.28 -23.19
CA PHE A 130 -2.66 -16.53 -24.35
C PHE A 130 -3.20 -17.55 -25.36
N PHE A 131 -4.27 -18.27 -25.02
CA PHE A 131 -4.90 -19.24 -25.92
C PHE A 131 -6.10 -18.68 -26.69
N CYS A 132 -6.95 -17.87 -26.04
CA CYS A 132 -8.18 -17.36 -26.66
C CYS A 132 -8.30 -15.82 -26.64
N SER A 133 -7.26 -15.14 -26.15
CA SER A 133 -7.15 -13.67 -26.08
C SER A 133 -8.23 -12.96 -25.23
N ASP A 134 -8.95 -13.67 -24.37
CA ASP A 134 -9.93 -13.08 -23.44
C ASP A 134 -9.25 -12.54 -22.16
N ASP A 135 -9.55 -11.31 -21.78
CA ASP A 135 -9.02 -10.62 -20.59
C ASP A 135 -9.63 -11.10 -19.26
N ASN A 136 -10.74 -11.83 -19.30
CA ASN A 136 -11.47 -12.24 -18.10
C ASN A 136 -10.86 -13.45 -17.38
N HIS A 137 -9.93 -14.16 -18.01
CA HIS A 137 -9.33 -15.36 -17.44
C HIS A 137 -7.87 -15.54 -17.87
N ARG A 138 -7.14 -16.37 -17.13
CA ARG A 138 -5.75 -16.70 -17.44
C ARG A 138 -5.68 -18.00 -18.22
N LEU A 139 -4.56 -18.25 -18.89
CA LEU A 139 -4.32 -19.50 -19.65
C LEU A 139 -4.66 -20.78 -18.84
N ARG A 140 -4.36 -20.80 -17.54
CA ARG A 140 -4.68 -21.97 -16.68
C ARG A 140 -6.18 -22.18 -16.47
N ASP A 141 -6.94 -21.10 -16.51
CA ASP A 141 -8.37 -21.06 -16.22
C ASP A 141 -9.21 -20.99 -17.49
N CYS A 142 -8.58 -21.07 -18.67
CA CYS A 142 -9.23 -20.96 -19.96
C CYS A 142 -10.30 -22.04 -20.17
N PRO A 143 -11.58 -21.65 -20.36
CA PRO A 143 -12.67 -22.61 -20.59
C PRO A 143 -12.38 -23.49 -21.81
N ALA A 144 -11.92 -22.88 -22.91
CA ALA A 144 -11.58 -23.58 -24.15
C ALA A 144 -10.43 -24.59 -24.01
N LEU A 145 -9.62 -24.52 -22.95
CA LEU A 145 -8.60 -25.55 -22.63
C LEU A 145 -9.12 -26.62 -21.66
N LYS A 146 -10.19 -26.37 -20.90
CA LYS A 146 -10.79 -27.34 -19.98
C LYS A 146 -11.63 -28.38 -20.71
N ASP A 147 -12.19 -28.01 -21.85
CA ASP A 147 -13.02 -28.89 -22.68
C ASP A 147 -12.19 -29.85 -23.56
N LEU A 148 -10.85 -29.72 -23.55
CA LEU A 148 -9.95 -30.57 -24.33
C LEU A 148 -9.53 -31.83 -23.55
N PRO A 149 -9.38 -32.98 -24.24
CA PRO A 149 -8.75 -34.17 -23.68
C PRO A 149 -7.34 -33.89 -23.11
N ASP A 150 -6.96 -34.52 -22.00
CA ASP A 150 -5.75 -34.20 -21.24
C ASP A 150 -4.44 -34.23 -22.06
N ASN A 151 -4.34 -35.19 -23.01
CA ASN A 151 -3.20 -35.30 -23.92
C ASN A 151 -3.09 -34.11 -24.88
N ILE A 152 -4.22 -33.60 -25.38
CA ILE A 152 -4.26 -32.42 -26.27
C ILE A 152 -4.08 -31.15 -25.45
N ARG A 153 -4.67 -31.09 -24.26
CA ARG A 153 -4.55 -29.96 -23.34
C ARG A 153 -3.09 -29.68 -22.98
N ALA A 154 -2.30 -30.71 -22.66
CA ALA A 154 -0.88 -30.56 -22.34
C ALA A 154 -0.09 -29.94 -23.51
N VAL A 155 -0.32 -30.44 -24.74
CA VAL A 155 0.32 -29.94 -25.96
C VAL A 155 -0.11 -28.49 -26.23
N LYS A 156 -1.40 -28.17 -26.18
CA LYS A 156 -1.91 -26.80 -26.39
C LYS A 156 -1.42 -25.81 -25.34
N LEU A 157 -1.27 -26.24 -24.09
CA LEU A 157 -0.64 -25.42 -23.04
C LEU A 157 0.83 -25.15 -23.34
N GLN A 158 1.56 -26.13 -23.89
CA GLN A 158 2.95 -25.98 -24.27
C GLN A 158 3.09 -25.07 -25.51
N GLU A 159 2.27 -25.26 -26.53
CA GLU A 159 2.22 -24.42 -27.73
C GLU A 159 1.85 -22.97 -27.39
N SER A 160 0.84 -22.75 -26.56
CA SER A 160 0.44 -21.39 -26.13
C SER A 160 1.53 -20.71 -25.31
N ARG A 161 2.28 -21.49 -24.51
CA ARG A 161 3.47 -20.98 -23.81
C ARG A 161 4.57 -20.61 -24.82
N GLN A 162 4.82 -21.43 -25.83
CA GLN A 162 5.81 -21.15 -26.88
C GLN A 162 5.42 -19.97 -27.79
N GLN A 163 4.13 -19.81 -28.12
CA GLN A 163 3.63 -18.63 -28.84
C GLN A 163 3.79 -17.34 -28.01
N SER A 164 3.68 -17.43 -26.68
CA SER A 164 4.02 -16.30 -25.82
C SER A 164 5.52 -15.92 -25.87
N GLU A 165 6.40 -16.83 -26.29
CA GLU A 165 7.85 -16.58 -26.46
C GLU A 165 8.17 -15.76 -27.70
N THR A 166 7.30 -15.76 -28.71
CA THR A 166 7.63 -15.22 -30.04
C THR A 166 7.10 -13.82 -30.31
N SER A 167 5.98 -13.34 -29.74
CA SER A 167 5.46 -12.04 -30.25
C SER A 167 4.56 -11.14 -29.39
N ALA A 168 4.01 -11.54 -28.24
CA ALA A 168 2.99 -10.69 -27.58
C ALA A 168 3.15 -10.44 -26.07
N ALA A 169 3.95 -11.25 -25.36
CA ALA A 169 4.12 -11.12 -23.93
C ALA A 169 5.50 -10.54 -23.58
N PRO A 170 5.60 -9.52 -22.73
CA PRO A 170 6.88 -9.08 -22.21
C PRO A 170 7.46 -10.14 -21.26
N CYS A 171 8.78 -10.35 -21.29
CA CYS A 171 9.48 -11.28 -20.43
C CYS A 171 9.16 -11.05 -18.94
N TRP A 172 8.70 -12.07 -18.20
CA TRP A 172 8.35 -11.92 -16.77
C TRP A 172 9.50 -11.52 -15.84
N ASN A 173 10.74 -11.53 -16.32
CA ASN A 173 11.91 -11.08 -15.58
C ASN A 173 12.22 -9.59 -15.81
N CYS A 174 12.39 -9.19 -17.08
CA CYS A 174 12.86 -7.85 -17.45
C CYS A 174 11.82 -6.98 -18.19
N LEU A 175 10.66 -7.56 -18.53
CA LEU A 175 9.57 -7.00 -19.32
C LEU A 175 9.90 -6.53 -20.75
N GLN A 176 11.05 -6.91 -21.29
CA GLN A 176 11.34 -6.72 -22.71
C GLN A 176 10.62 -7.79 -23.54
N TYR A 177 10.19 -7.42 -24.74
CA TYR A 177 9.61 -8.36 -25.70
C TYR A 177 10.69 -9.19 -26.40
N GLY A 178 10.27 -10.28 -27.05
CA GLY A 178 11.15 -11.10 -27.88
C GLY A 178 11.95 -12.16 -27.14
N HIS A 179 11.68 -12.40 -25.84
CA HIS A 179 12.23 -13.54 -25.12
C HIS A 179 11.39 -13.93 -23.89
N TYR A 180 11.51 -15.18 -23.46
CA TYR A 180 10.89 -15.69 -22.22
C TYR A 180 11.81 -15.54 -21.01
N LYS A 181 11.27 -15.68 -19.80
CA LYS A 181 12.04 -15.63 -18.54
C LYS A 181 13.26 -16.56 -18.54
N ALA A 182 13.13 -17.75 -19.14
CA ALA A 182 14.22 -18.73 -19.22
C ALA A 182 15.39 -18.26 -20.11
N ASN A 183 15.10 -17.43 -21.10
CA ASN A 183 16.06 -16.90 -22.08
C ASN A 183 16.35 -15.43 -21.82
N CYS A 184 16.12 -14.96 -20.60
CA CYS A 184 16.27 -13.54 -20.31
C CYS A 184 17.76 -13.19 -20.22
N PRO A 185 18.25 -12.20 -20.99
CA PRO A 185 19.67 -11.83 -20.96
C PRO A 185 20.06 -11.23 -19.59
N THR A 186 19.09 -10.81 -18.78
CA THR A 186 19.33 -10.31 -17.42
C THR A 186 19.31 -11.41 -16.35
N THR A 187 19.19 -12.70 -16.71
CA THR A 187 19.23 -13.83 -15.76
C THR A 187 20.61 -14.44 -15.54
N THR A 188 21.64 -14.03 -16.27
CA THR A 188 23.00 -14.61 -16.16
C THR A 188 23.73 -14.24 -14.86
N ASP A 189 23.23 -13.27 -14.09
CA ASP A 189 23.72 -12.99 -12.73
C ASP A 189 23.05 -13.93 -11.72
N THR A 190 23.76 -14.99 -11.36
CA THR A 190 23.36 -16.08 -10.44
C THR A 190 23.02 -15.65 -9.00
N ASN A 191 22.97 -14.35 -8.70
CA ASN A 191 22.73 -13.82 -7.34
C ASN A 191 21.62 -12.77 -7.23
N ARG A 192 20.74 -12.62 -8.24
CA ARG A 192 19.64 -11.64 -8.13
C ARG A 192 18.30 -12.33 -7.89
N SER A 193 17.91 -12.26 -6.62
CA SER A 193 16.55 -12.10 -6.09
C SER A 193 15.52 -11.82 -7.17
N LYS A 194 14.38 -12.54 -7.13
CA LYS A 194 13.14 -12.25 -7.88
C LYS A 194 13.11 -10.76 -8.27
N PRO A 195 12.92 -10.39 -9.56
CA PRO A 195 12.87 -8.99 -9.96
C PRO A 195 11.94 -8.33 -8.96
N PRO A 196 12.40 -7.29 -8.22
CA PRO A 196 11.65 -6.75 -7.11
C PRO A 196 10.24 -6.59 -7.65
N SER A 197 9.27 -7.30 -7.05
CA SER A 197 7.89 -6.95 -7.31
C SER A 197 7.89 -5.46 -7.13
N GLN A 198 7.73 -4.68 -8.19
CA GLN A 198 7.95 -3.24 -8.12
C GLN A 198 6.76 -2.69 -7.34
N GLN A 199 6.78 -2.96 -6.04
CA GLN A 199 6.12 -2.19 -5.02
C GLN A 199 6.75 -0.82 -5.10
N PRO A 200 6.01 0.22 -4.70
CA PRO A 200 6.58 1.54 -4.53
C PRO A 200 7.92 1.41 -3.83
N ARG A 201 8.94 2.13 -4.32
CA ARG A 201 10.21 2.24 -3.61
C ARG A 201 9.87 2.53 -2.15
N ALA A 202 10.43 1.76 -1.24
CA ALA A 202 10.09 1.84 0.17
C ALA A 202 11.36 1.81 1.00
N MET A 203 11.32 2.49 2.14
CA MET A 203 12.31 2.36 3.18
C MET A 203 11.86 1.36 4.24
N ASN A 204 12.83 0.69 4.86
CA ASN A 204 12.61 -0.20 5.99
C ASN A 204 12.94 0.54 7.27
N LEU A 205 11.94 0.81 8.10
CA LEU A 205 12.16 1.32 9.44
C LEU A 205 12.41 0.19 10.41
N ASP A 206 13.56 0.19 11.08
CA ASP A 206 13.84 -0.74 12.16
C ASP A 206 12.99 -0.40 13.38
N VAL A 207 12.15 -1.35 13.79
CA VAL A 207 11.29 -1.23 14.97
C VAL A 207 11.59 -2.30 16.02
N THR A 208 12.72 -3.01 15.89
CA THR A 208 13.12 -4.17 16.71
C THR A 208 13.14 -3.87 18.20
N ASN A 209 13.55 -2.66 18.60
CA ASN A 209 13.70 -2.28 20.00
C ASN A 209 12.52 -1.47 20.56
N VAL A 210 11.45 -1.27 19.80
CA VAL A 210 10.30 -0.43 20.23
C VAL A 210 9.66 -0.96 21.51
N LEU A 211 9.45 -2.28 21.65
CA LEU A 211 8.85 -2.84 22.86
C LEU A 211 9.79 -2.86 24.07
N LYS A 212 11.09 -2.63 23.89
CA LYS A 212 12.06 -2.54 24.98
C LYS A 212 12.08 -1.15 25.62
N SER A 213 11.46 -0.15 24.98
CA SER A 213 11.32 1.20 25.53
C SER A 213 10.30 1.24 26.67
N PRO A 214 10.51 2.04 27.73
CA PRO A 214 9.51 2.28 28.76
C PRO A 214 8.23 2.95 28.21
N LYS A 215 8.34 3.67 27.09
CA LYS A 215 7.22 4.29 26.36
C LYS A 215 7.19 3.81 24.90
N PRO A 216 6.70 2.58 24.62
CA PRO A 216 6.78 1.99 23.27
C PRO A 216 6.09 2.82 22.18
N PHE A 217 4.95 3.43 22.48
CA PHE A 217 4.23 4.27 21.53
C PHE A 217 5.03 5.52 21.15
N LEU A 218 5.57 6.23 22.14
CA LEU A 218 6.40 7.40 21.91
C LEU A 218 7.65 7.04 21.10
N ALA A 219 8.33 5.94 21.45
CA ALA A 219 9.49 5.45 20.72
C ALA A 219 9.17 5.14 19.25
N TYR A 220 8.02 4.51 18.99
CA TYR A 220 7.57 4.28 17.62
C TYR A 220 7.28 5.58 16.86
N CYS A 221 6.58 6.53 17.49
CA CYS A 221 6.32 7.84 16.88
C CYS A 221 7.61 8.61 16.58
N GLN A 222 8.62 8.53 17.44
CA GLN A 222 9.94 9.12 17.23
C GLN A 222 10.65 8.51 16.02
N ILE A 223 10.59 7.18 15.84
CA ILE A 223 11.15 6.51 14.65
C ILE A 223 10.44 6.99 13.38
N LEU A 224 9.09 7.06 13.40
CA LEU A 224 8.32 7.59 12.29
C LEU A 224 8.67 9.05 11.97
N ALA A 225 8.79 9.90 12.98
CA ALA A 225 9.11 11.31 12.79
C ALA A 225 10.53 11.51 12.24
N ALA A 226 11.51 10.75 12.74
CA ALA A 226 12.90 10.89 12.34
C ALA A 226 13.19 10.32 10.94
N GLN A 227 12.51 9.23 10.56
CA GLN A 227 12.85 8.48 9.35
C GLN A 227 11.69 8.31 8.37
N GLY A 228 10.45 8.21 8.85
CA GLY A 228 9.30 7.85 8.02
C GLY A 228 8.76 8.96 7.12
N PHE A 229 8.93 10.23 7.51
CA PHE A 229 8.52 11.38 6.70
C PHE A 229 9.73 12.00 6.00
N GLN A 230 9.67 12.12 4.68
CA GLN A 230 10.76 12.68 3.88
C GLN A 230 10.59 14.18 3.67
N ASN A 231 11.71 14.91 3.65
CA ASN A 231 11.79 16.33 3.30
C ASN A 231 10.89 17.24 4.17
N ARG A 232 10.72 16.91 5.46
CA ARG A 232 9.86 17.63 6.39
C ARG A 232 10.45 17.69 7.79
N GLU A 233 10.20 18.80 8.48
CA GLU A 233 10.37 18.87 9.93
C GLU A 233 9.15 18.21 10.59
N VAL A 234 9.37 17.20 11.44
CA VAL A 234 8.31 16.51 12.16
C VAL A 234 8.51 16.66 13.65
N LYS A 235 7.47 17.14 14.33
CA LYS A 235 7.43 17.26 15.79
C LYS A 235 6.56 16.14 16.36
N VAL A 236 7.07 15.45 17.36
CA VAL A 236 6.30 14.47 18.12
C VAL A 236 5.76 15.16 19.37
N ILE A 237 4.44 15.18 19.50
CA ILE A 237 3.75 15.72 20.67
C ILE A 237 3.18 14.54 21.45
N GLU A 238 3.69 14.32 22.65
CA GLU A 238 3.07 13.41 23.60
C GLU A 238 1.85 14.12 24.19
N THR A 239 0.68 13.49 24.09
CA THR A 239 -0.53 13.98 24.72
C THR A 239 -0.75 13.20 26.01
N ASP A 240 -1.12 13.88 27.10
CA ASP A 240 -1.53 13.23 28.36
C ASP A 240 -2.92 12.56 28.27
N LEU A 241 -3.38 12.26 27.05
CA LEU A 241 -4.63 11.57 26.80
C LEU A 241 -4.48 10.10 27.15
N GLU A 242 -4.83 9.77 28.39
CA GLU A 242 -4.92 8.39 28.84
C GLU A 242 -6.26 7.77 28.44
N ASN A 243 -6.22 6.58 27.84
CA ASN A 243 -7.42 5.78 27.71
C ASN A 243 -7.76 5.16 29.07
N LYS A 244 -8.57 5.87 29.87
CA LYS A 244 -9.03 5.42 31.19
C LYS A 244 -9.92 4.17 31.12
N VAL A 245 -10.39 3.79 29.93
CA VAL A 245 -11.19 2.59 29.72
C VAL A 245 -10.26 1.38 29.52
N LYS A 246 -10.09 0.58 30.57
CA LYS A 246 -9.22 -0.62 30.59
C LYS A 246 -9.67 -1.73 29.63
N MET A 247 -10.90 -1.68 29.13
CA MET A 247 -11.39 -2.63 28.15
C MET A 247 -11.35 -2.02 26.75
N HIS A 248 -10.80 -2.76 25.79
CA HIS A 248 -11.26 -2.62 24.42
C HIS A 248 -12.79 -2.73 24.49
N GLN A 249 -13.50 -1.63 24.23
CA GLN A 249 -14.96 -1.58 24.37
C GLN A 249 -15.56 -2.83 23.72
N GLU A 250 -16.51 -3.47 24.41
CA GLU A 250 -17.32 -4.51 23.79
C GLU A 250 -18.00 -3.91 22.55
N GLY A 251 -17.81 -4.55 21.40
CA GLY A 251 -18.04 -3.94 20.11
C GLY A 251 -16.77 -3.21 19.65
N ASN A 252 -16.11 -3.75 18.61
CA ASN A 252 -14.89 -3.20 18.02
C ASN A 252 -15.12 -1.80 17.42
N TRP A 253 -15.27 -0.79 18.27
CA TRP A 253 -15.53 0.61 17.93
C TRP A 253 -14.43 1.17 17.01
N ASN A 254 -13.21 0.67 17.17
CA ASN A 254 -12.04 0.97 16.35
C ASN A 254 -12.04 0.29 14.97
N GLY A 255 -12.90 -0.71 14.75
CA GLY A 255 -13.03 -1.42 13.48
C GLY A 255 -13.61 -0.55 12.37
N GLU A 256 -14.39 0.47 12.73
CA GLU A 256 -15.22 1.26 11.83
C GLU A 256 -14.82 2.74 11.74
N ARG A 257 -13.66 3.16 12.28
CA ARG A 257 -13.27 4.58 12.34
C ARG A 257 -11.82 4.85 11.94
N LYS A 258 -11.34 4.16 10.92
CA LYS A 258 -10.00 4.38 10.36
C LYS A 258 -10.12 5.42 9.25
N SER A 259 -9.75 6.66 9.57
CA SER A 259 -10.02 7.79 8.70
C SER A 259 -8.76 8.60 8.44
N ILE A 260 -8.60 9.03 7.20
CA ILE A 260 -7.78 10.19 6.88
C ILE A 260 -8.75 11.31 6.55
N TYR A 261 -8.58 12.44 7.23
CA TYR A 261 -9.25 13.68 6.92
C TYR A 261 -8.34 14.50 6.01
N LEU A 262 -8.93 15.07 4.97
CA LEU A 262 -8.25 15.91 3.99
C LEU A 262 -8.89 17.28 4.04
N ILE A 263 -8.07 18.30 4.25
CA ILE A 263 -8.48 19.69 4.17
C ILE A 263 -7.79 20.27 2.95
N THR A 264 -8.55 20.78 1.99
CA THR A 264 -7.98 21.52 0.86
C THR A 264 -7.60 22.90 1.37
N VAL A 265 -6.37 23.34 1.06
CA VAL A 265 -5.77 24.58 1.55
C VAL A 265 -5.60 25.56 0.41
#